data_AF-A0A926DKL8-F1
#
_entry.id   AF-A0A926DKL8-F1
#
_cell.length_a   1.000
_cell.length_b   1.000
_cell.length_c   1.000
_cell.angle_alpha   90.00
_cell.angle_beta   90.00
_cell.angle_gamma   90.00
#
_symmetry.space_group_name_H-M   'P 1'
#
loop_
_entity.id
_entity.type
_entity.pdbx_description
1 polymer ?
#
loop_
_entity_poly.entity_id
_entity_poly.type
_entity_poly.pdbx_seq_one_letter_code
_entity_poly.pdbx_strand_id
1 'polypeptide(L)'
;MLELSLHILDIVNNSVKAGASLIQVTVDEAIRNNLLKISIEDNGCGMDEDFLAHVTDPFQTTRTTRKVGMGLSLFKAAAESTGGGLTIDSKKGVGTRVLVDFVYDHIDRQPLGDMAETMLTLISGNTTVDFVYTHTVNDKTFSLDTREIKQILGEEISLGSPEIVLWLREYIKEGLKEISL
;
A
#
# COMPACT_ATOMS: atom_id res chain seq x y z
N MET A 1 -3.14 -12.76 13.91
CA MET A 1 -4.34 -12.06 13.39
C MET A 1 -3.99 -11.61 11.98
N LEU A 2 -4.92 -11.60 11.03
CA LEU A 2 -4.66 -11.01 9.71
C LEU A 2 -4.62 -9.49 9.85
N GLU A 3 -3.64 -8.85 9.23
CA GLU A 3 -3.39 -7.41 9.32
C GLU A 3 -3.63 -6.75 7.95
N LEU A 4 -4.10 -5.50 7.94
CA LEU A 4 -4.33 -4.74 6.71
C LEU A 4 -3.02 -4.48 5.95
N SER A 5 -1.90 -4.36 6.65
CA SER A 5 -0.54 -4.27 6.09
C SER A 5 -0.22 -5.39 5.10
N LEU A 6 -0.73 -6.60 5.33
CA LEU A 6 -0.54 -7.74 4.43
C LEU A 6 -1.33 -7.57 3.12
N HIS A 7 -2.53 -6.97 3.19
CA HIS A 7 -3.29 -6.62 1.99
C HIS A 7 -2.59 -5.52 1.19
N ILE A 8 -2.03 -4.52 1.87
CA ILE A 8 -1.23 -3.47 1.24
C ILE A 8 -0.02 -4.08 0.52
N LEU A 9 0.74 -4.95 1.21
CA LEU A 9 1.89 -5.65 0.66
C LEU A 9 1.52 -6.44 -0.60
N ASP A 10 0.41 -7.19 -0.58
CA ASP A 10 -0.05 -7.98 -1.72
C ASP A 10 -0.43 -7.10 -2.93
N ILE A 11 -1.12 -5.98 -2.70
CA ILE A 11 -1.55 -5.06 -3.77
C ILE A 11 -0.36 -4.32 -4.36
N VAL A 12 0.54 -3.79 -3.53
CA VAL A 12 1.76 -3.14 -4.01
C VAL A 12 2.61 -4.11 -4.82
N ASN A 13 2.71 -5.38 -4.42
CA ASN A 13 3.41 -6.40 -5.22
C ASN A 13 2.73 -6.67 -6.56
N ASN A 14 1.42 -6.48 -6.70
CA ASN A 14 0.75 -6.55 -7.99
C ASN A 14 1.12 -5.35 -8.87
N SER A 15 1.20 -4.15 -8.29
CA SER A 15 1.66 -2.94 -8.98
C SER A 15 3.10 -3.06 -9.48
N VAL A 16 4.01 -3.62 -8.67
CA VAL A 16 5.39 -3.93 -9.11
C VAL A 16 5.40 -4.87 -10.31
N LYS A 17 4.60 -5.95 -10.27
CA LYS A 17 4.48 -6.90 -11.40
C LYS A 17 3.84 -6.27 -12.65
N ALA A 18 2.99 -5.26 -12.46
CA ALA A 18 2.42 -4.48 -13.54
C ALA A 18 3.44 -3.51 -14.18
N GLY A 19 4.68 -3.50 -13.71
CA GLY A 19 5.76 -2.70 -14.26
C GLY A 19 5.74 -1.24 -13.80
N ALA A 20 5.09 -0.95 -12.67
CA ALA A 20 5.10 0.39 -12.10
C ALA A 20 6.53 0.83 -11.74
N SER A 21 6.87 2.08 -12.06
CA SER A 21 8.11 2.73 -11.65
C SER A 21 7.93 3.61 -10.41
N LEU A 22 6.69 4.04 -10.14
CA LEU A 22 6.30 4.83 -8.97
C LEU A 22 5.03 4.23 -8.37
N ILE A 23 5.07 4.00 -7.07
CA ILE A 23 3.93 3.53 -6.29
C ILE A 23 3.72 4.47 -5.10
N GLN A 24 2.49 4.94 -4.94
CA GLN A 24 2.08 5.82 -3.85
C GLN A 24 1.16 5.04 -2.92
N VAL A 25 1.49 5.03 -1.63
CA VAL A 25 0.70 4.39 -0.57
C VAL A 25 0.29 5.47 0.42
N THR A 26 -1.01 5.64 0.62
CA THR A 26 -1.56 6.60 1.58
C THR A 26 -2.41 5.87 2.60
N VAL A 27 -2.18 6.14 3.88
CA VAL A 27 -2.99 5.68 5.01
C VAL A 27 -3.52 6.92 5.73
N ASP A 28 -4.84 7.02 5.87
CA ASP A 28 -5.50 8.12 6.55
C ASP A 28 -6.41 7.58 7.65
N GLU A 29 -5.97 7.75 8.90
CA GLU A 29 -6.68 7.41 10.12
C GLU A 29 -7.41 8.65 10.65
N ALA A 30 -8.59 8.93 10.09
CA ALA A 30 -9.48 9.97 10.58
C ALA A 30 -10.30 9.45 11.78
N ILE A 31 -9.61 9.17 12.91
CA ILE A 31 -10.18 8.57 14.13
C ILE A 31 -11.40 9.35 14.63
N ARG A 32 -11.33 10.69 14.63
CA ARG A 32 -12.46 11.56 15.04
C ARG A 32 -13.71 11.40 14.17
N ASN A 33 -13.53 10.98 12.92
CA ASN A 33 -14.61 10.72 11.96
C ASN A 33 -14.95 9.22 11.86
N ASN A 34 -14.37 8.40 12.74
CA ASN A 34 -14.50 6.94 12.74
C ASN A 34 -14.18 6.28 11.38
N LEU A 35 -13.13 6.75 10.71
CA LEU A 35 -12.82 6.35 9.34
C LEU A 35 -11.33 6.04 9.17
N LEU A 36 -11.04 4.88 8.58
CA LEU A 36 -9.72 4.52 8.06
C LEU A 36 -9.82 4.45 6.54
N LYS A 37 -8.95 5.15 5.82
CA LYS A 37 -8.81 5.06 4.37
C LYS A 37 -7.41 4.62 4.00
N ILE A 38 -7.31 3.71 3.03
CA ILE A 38 -6.04 3.31 2.45
C ILE A 38 -6.15 3.46 0.93
N SER A 39 -5.19 4.16 0.33
CA SER A 39 -5.09 4.35 -1.13
C SER A 39 -3.75 3.82 -1.61
N ILE A 40 -3.76 3.04 -2.68
CA ILE A 40 -2.57 2.55 -3.37
C ILE A 40 -2.71 2.96 -4.84
N GLU A 41 -1.78 3.78 -5.32
CA GLU A 41 -1.78 4.29 -6.68
C GLU A 41 -0.46 3.94 -7.36
N ASP A 42 -0.52 3.43 -8.58
CA ASP A 42 0.65 3.06 -9.37
C ASP A 42 0.54 3.56 -10.80
N ASN A 43 1.70 3.75 -11.42
CA ASN A 43 1.84 4.12 -12.84
C ASN A 43 2.17 2.93 -13.74
N GLY A 44 1.75 1.72 -13.37
CA GLY A 44 2.01 0.50 -14.13
C GLY A 44 1.19 0.42 -15.42
N CYS A 45 1.13 -0.78 -16.01
CA CYS A 45 0.44 -1.00 -17.28
C CYS A 45 -1.08 -0.79 -17.24
N GLY A 46 -1.68 -0.69 -16.04
CA GLY A 46 -3.13 -0.55 -15.86
C GLY A 46 -3.94 -1.74 -16.39
N MET A 47 -5.26 -1.61 -16.33
CA MET A 47 -6.22 -2.64 -16.75
C MET A 47 -7.13 -2.10 -17.86
N ASP A 48 -7.57 -2.99 -18.77
CA ASP A 48 -8.70 -2.68 -19.65
C ASP A 48 -10.03 -2.87 -18.92
N GLU A 49 -11.10 -2.32 -19.48
CA GLU A 49 -12.44 -2.33 -18.87
C GLU A 49 -12.94 -3.75 -18.60
N ASP A 50 -12.69 -4.68 -19.54
CA ASP A 50 -13.07 -6.08 -19.40
C ASP A 50 -12.36 -6.74 -18.21
N PHE A 51 -11.05 -6.54 -18.05
CA PHE A 51 -10.32 -7.08 -16.90
C PHE A 51 -10.69 -6.38 -15.59
N LEU A 52 -10.85 -5.05 -15.61
CA LEU A 52 -11.24 -4.26 -14.43
C LEU A 52 -12.60 -4.69 -13.87
N ALA A 53 -13.58 -4.98 -14.74
CA ALA A 53 -14.91 -5.43 -14.32
C ALA A 53 -14.89 -6.74 -13.52
N HIS A 54 -13.82 -7.54 -13.65
CA HIS A 54 -13.73 -8.87 -13.07
C HIS A 54 -12.54 -9.03 -12.10
N VAL A 55 -11.69 -8.01 -11.92
CA VAL A 55 -10.48 -8.09 -11.08
C VAL A 55 -10.79 -8.34 -9.58
N THR A 56 -12.01 -8.04 -9.14
CA THR A 56 -12.46 -8.34 -7.77
C THR A 56 -13.17 -9.69 -7.65
N ASP A 57 -13.35 -10.44 -8.73
CA ASP A 57 -13.89 -11.81 -8.69
C ASP A 57 -12.82 -12.74 -8.07
N PRO A 58 -13.13 -13.44 -6.95
CA PRO A 58 -12.19 -14.32 -6.27
C PRO A 58 -11.52 -15.35 -7.19
N PHE A 59 -12.18 -15.76 -8.28
CA PHE A 59 -11.71 -16.83 -9.16
C PHE A 59 -10.94 -16.33 -10.39
N GLN A 60 -10.88 -15.02 -10.64
CA GLN A 60 -10.06 -14.46 -11.71
C GLN A 60 -8.67 -14.07 -11.19
N THR A 61 -7.63 -14.70 -11.75
CA THR A 61 -6.24 -14.40 -11.45
C THR A 61 -5.35 -14.65 -12.66
N THR A 62 -4.34 -13.81 -12.86
CA THR A 62 -3.26 -14.04 -13.83
C THR A 62 -2.11 -14.87 -13.25
N ARG A 63 -2.18 -15.27 -11.97
CA ARG A 63 -1.14 -16.08 -11.30
C ARG A 63 -1.36 -17.58 -11.52
N THR A 64 -0.36 -18.28 -12.02
CA THR A 64 -0.34 -19.75 -12.17
C THR A 64 0.07 -20.51 -10.90
N THR A 65 0.66 -19.84 -9.90
CA THR A 65 1.29 -20.49 -8.72
C THR A 65 0.41 -20.53 -7.46
N ARG A 66 -0.56 -19.63 -7.33
CA ARG A 66 -1.65 -19.71 -6.32
C ARG A 66 -2.96 -19.71 -7.10
N LYS A 67 -3.79 -20.75 -6.90
CA LYS A 67 -5.05 -20.98 -7.64
C LYS A 67 -6.12 -19.89 -7.48
N VAL A 68 -5.91 -18.85 -6.65
CA VAL A 68 -6.95 -17.87 -6.30
C VAL A 68 -6.32 -16.46 -6.19
N GLY A 69 -6.86 -15.49 -6.92
CA GLY A 69 -6.42 -14.08 -6.96
C GLY A 69 -6.94 -13.27 -5.78
N MET A 70 -6.67 -13.75 -4.57
CA MET A 70 -7.43 -13.33 -3.39
C MET A 70 -7.12 -11.93 -2.84
N GLY A 71 -6.06 -11.26 -3.30
CA GLY A 71 -5.58 -10.02 -2.67
C GLY A 71 -6.65 -8.93 -2.61
N LEU A 72 -7.18 -8.54 -3.78
CA LEU A 72 -8.21 -7.50 -3.90
C LEU A 72 -9.58 -7.98 -3.40
N SER A 73 -9.96 -9.23 -3.68
CA SER A 73 -11.25 -9.77 -3.26
C SER A 73 -11.36 -9.91 -1.74
N LEU A 74 -10.29 -10.35 -1.05
CA LEU A 74 -10.27 -10.44 0.41
C LEU A 74 -10.22 -9.05 1.05
N PHE A 75 -9.50 -8.10 0.45
CA PHE A 75 -9.44 -6.75 1.00
C PHE A 75 -10.79 -6.05 0.89
N LYS A 76 -11.48 -6.22 -0.25
CA LYS A 76 -12.85 -5.79 -0.45
C LYS A 76 -13.80 -6.42 0.58
N ALA A 77 -13.74 -7.74 0.75
CA ALA A 77 -14.58 -8.44 1.72
C ALA A 77 -14.32 -7.95 3.16
N ALA A 78 -13.07 -7.70 3.53
CA ALA A 78 -12.72 -7.13 4.83
C ALA A 78 -13.35 -5.74 5.03
N ALA A 79 -13.26 -4.85 4.04
CA ALA A 79 -13.85 -3.52 4.07
C ALA A 79 -15.38 -3.57 4.17
N GLU A 80 -16.04 -4.32 3.28
CA GLU A 80 -17.50 -4.44 3.25
C GLU A 80 -18.05 -5.06 4.54
N SER A 81 -17.34 -6.05 5.12
CA SER A 81 -17.75 -6.69 6.37
C SER A 81 -17.67 -5.77 7.60
N THR A 82 -17.03 -4.62 7.46
CA THR A 82 -16.82 -3.63 8.54
C THR A 82 -17.47 -2.28 8.23
N GLY A 83 -18.42 -2.26 7.29
CA GLY A 83 -19.21 -1.07 6.96
C GLY A 83 -18.53 -0.07 6.02
N GLY A 84 -17.38 -0.43 5.42
CA GLY A 84 -16.70 0.35 4.40
C GLY A 84 -16.84 -0.24 3.00
N GLY A 85 -15.89 0.06 2.12
CA GLY A 85 -15.90 -0.42 0.73
C GLY A 85 -14.53 -0.40 0.06
N LEU A 86 -14.47 -0.91 -1.18
CA LEU A 86 -13.29 -0.88 -2.03
C LEU A 86 -13.67 -0.46 -3.45
N THR A 87 -12.97 0.53 -3.98
CA THR A 87 -13.10 1.03 -5.36
C THR A 87 -11.77 0.93 -6.09
N ILE A 88 -11.81 0.60 -7.38
CA ILE A 88 -10.63 0.50 -8.23
C ILE A 88 -10.87 1.34 -9.48
N ASP A 89 -9.98 2.29 -9.72
CA ASP A 89 -9.91 3.08 -10.95
C ASP A 89 -8.65 2.67 -11.70
N SER A 90 -8.79 2.17 -12.93
CA SER A 90 -7.63 1.75 -13.71
C SER A 90 -7.84 2.04 -15.19
N LYS A 91 -6.75 2.39 -15.88
CA LYS A 91 -6.77 2.59 -17.31
C LYS A 91 -5.51 2.03 -17.93
N LYS A 92 -5.68 1.20 -18.96
CA LYS A 92 -4.60 0.60 -19.75
C LYS A 92 -3.61 1.66 -20.23
N GLY A 93 -2.34 1.45 -19.92
CA GLY A 93 -1.21 2.34 -20.23
C GLY A 93 -1.08 3.58 -19.33
N VAL A 94 -1.91 3.73 -18.29
CA VAL A 94 -1.88 4.88 -17.37
C VAL A 94 -1.49 4.45 -15.96
N GLY A 95 -2.12 3.39 -15.44
CA GLY A 95 -1.90 2.96 -14.06
C GLY A 95 -3.17 2.46 -13.38
N THR A 96 -3.08 2.23 -12.08
CA THR A 96 -4.19 1.75 -11.24
C THR A 96 -4.21 2.49 -9.92
N ARG A 97 -5.40 2.83 -9.46
CA ARG A 97 -5.68 3.33 -8.12
C ARG A 97 -6.65 2.40 -7.43
N VAL A 98 -6.26 1.87 -6.27
CA VAL A 98 -7.11 1.12 -5.36
C VAL A 98 -7.36 1.98 -4.14
N LEU A 99 -8.64 2.24 -3.84
CA LEU A 99 -9.06 2.95 -2.64
C LEU A 99 -9.94 2.01 -1.81
N VAL A 100 -9.66 1.93 -0.53
CA VAL A 100 -10.44 1.14 0.42
C VAL A 100 -10.69 1.95 1.68
N ASP A 101 -11.85 1.77 2.29
CA ASP A 101 -12.23 2.43 3.53
C ASP A 101 -12.86 1.46 4.51
N PHE A 102 -12.74 1.77 5.80
CA PHE A 102 -13.24 0.99 6.93
C PHE A 102 -13.81 1.92 7.99
N VAL A 103 -14.81 1.45 8.73
CA VAL A 103 -15.19 2.07 10.01
C VAL A 103 -14.09 1.81 11.03
N TYR A 104 -13.50 2.87 11.58
CA TYR A 104 -12.24 2.81 12.35
C TYR A 104 -12.34 1.97 13.62
N ASP A 105 -13.43 2.09 14.38
CA ASP A 105 -13.64 1.41 15.66
C ASP A 105 -14.45 0.11 15.55
N HIS A 106 -14.72 -0.37 14.33
CA HIS A 106 -15.49 -1.60 14.13
C HIS A 106 -14.76 -2.81 14.74
N ILE A 107 -15.49 -3.63 15.51
CA ILE A 107 -14.93 -4.74 16.29
C ILE A 107 -14.20 -5.78 15.42
N ASP A 108 -14.73 -6.06 14.24
CA ASP A 108 -14.16 -7.02 13.29
C ASP A 108 -13.13 -6.39 12.33
N ARG A 109 -12.83 -5.09 12.45
CA ARG A 109 -11.80 -4.47 11.62
C ARG A 109 -10.44 -5.04 11.98
N GLN A 110 -9.77 -5.58 10.97
CA GLN A 110 -8.39 -6.03 11.10
C GLN A 110 -7.49 -4.85 11.53
N PRO A 111 -6.51 -5.10 12.42
CA PRO A 111 -5.55 -4.07 12.78
C PRO A 111 -4.74 -3.65 11.55
N LEU A 112 -4.26 -2.41 11.56
CA LEU A 112 -3.43 -1.90 10.45
C LEU A 112 -2.15 -2.75 10.29
N GLY A 113 -1.55 -3.19 11.40
CA GLY A 113 -0.30 -3.95 11.41
C GLY A 113 0.94 -3.06 11.41
N ASP A 114 2.12 -3.67 11.21
CA ASP A 114 3.39 -2.95 11.19
C ASP A 114 3.66 -2.33 9.81
N MET A 115 3.24 -1.06 9.65
CA MET A 115 3.50 -0.32 8.41
C MET A 115 4.97 0.04 8.20
N ALA A 116 5.77 0.14 9.27
CA ALA A 116 7.19 0.43 9.13
C ALA A 116 7.92 -0.75 8.49
N GLU A 117 7.75 -1.96 9.01
CA GLU A 117 8.37 -3.16 8.42
C GLU A 117 7.77 -3.50 7.05
N THR A 118 6.49 -3.20 6.82
CA THR A 118 5.84 -3.39 5.51
C THR A 118 6.46 -2.48 4.45
N MET A 119 6.53 -1.17 4.72
CA MET A 119 7.15 -0.23 3.79
C MET A 119 8.64 -0.49 3.62
N LEU A 120 9.35 -0.85 4.71
CA LEU A 120 10.76 -1.25 4.62
C LEU A 120 10.96 -2.43 3.68
N THR A 121 10.15 -3.49 3.84
CA THR A 121 10.18 -4.68 2.99
C THR A 121 9.95 -4.33 1.51
N LEU A 122 8.98 -3.45 1.24
CA LEU A 122 8.67 -2.98 -0.10
C LEU A 122 9.81 -2.18 -0.73
N ILE A 123 10.37 -1.22 0.01
CA ILE A 123 11.43 -0.33 -0.47
C ILE A 123 12.73 -1.12 -0.68
N SER A 124 13.16 -1.92 0.31
CA SER A 124 14.41 -2.68 0.22
C SER A 124 14.34 -3.82 -0.79
N GLY A 125 13.14 -4.40 -0.98
CA GLY A 125 12.91 -5.50 -1.91
C GLY A 125 12.76 -5.08 -3.37
N ASN A 126 12.44 -3.81 -3.64
CA ASN A 126 12.14 -3.30 -4.98
C ASN A 126 12.94 -2.02 -5.29
N THR A 127 14.27 -2.12 -5.32
CA THR A 127 15.16 -0.96 -5.44
C THR A 127 15.02 -0.16 -6.76
N THR A 128 14.43 -0.76 -7.80
CA THR A 128 14.15 -0.11 -9.09
C THR A 128 12.84 0.65 -9.12
N VAL A 129 12.00 0.52 -8.09
CA VAL A 129 10.70 1.18 -7.96
C VAL A 129 10.82 2.30 -6.93
N ASP A 130 10.23 3.45 -7.23
CA ASP A 130 10.11 4.54 -6.28
C ASP A 130 8.81 4.42 -5.48
N PHE A 131 8.89 4.79 -4.21
CA PHE A 131 7.78 4.78 -3.28
C PHE A 131 7.55 6.16 -2.69
N VAL A 132 6.28 6.57 -2.66
CA VAL A 132 5.80 7.68 -1.85
C VAL A 132 4.86 7.10 -0.81
N TYR A 133 5.18 7.30 0.46
CA TYR A 133 4.34 6.87 1.57
C TYR A 133 3.86 8.09 2.35
N THR A 134 2.56 8.14 2.62
CA THR A 134 1.95 9.17 3.47
C THR A 134 1.06 8.50 4.49
N HIS A 135 1.27 8.80 5.77
CA HIS A 135 0.40 8.33 6.85
C HIS A 135 -0.09 9.52 7.65
N THR A 136 -1.40 9.70 7.69
CA THR A 136 -2.05 10.73 8.49
C THR A 136 -2.85 10.11 9.62
N VAL A 137 -2.71 10.63 10.83
CA VAL A 137 -3.56 10.30 11.98
C VAL A 137 -4.20 11.61 12.47
N ASN A 138 -5.50 11.75 12.20
CA ASN A 138 -6.26 12.99 12.35
C ASN A 138 -5.61 14.18 11.59
N ASP A 139 -4.81 15.00 12.28
CA ASP A 139 -4.23 16.24 11.75
C ASP A 139 -2.70 16.14 11.59
N LYS A 140 -2.08 15.03 11.99
CA LYS A 140 -0.63 14.83 11.96
C LYS A 140 -0.26 13.90 10.81
N THR A 141 0.72 14.29 10.00
CA THR A 141 1.13 13.55 8.82
C THR A 141 2.62 13.25 8.83
N PHE A 142 2.95 11.99 8.58
CA PHE A 142 4.28 11.52 8.22
C PHE A 142 4.32 11.29 6.70
N SER A 143 5.42 11.64 6.05
CA SER A 143 5.62 11.37 4.63
C SER A 143 7.05 10.96 4.33
N LEU A 144 7.20 10.05 3.38
CA LEU A 144 8.47 9.53 2.89
C LEU A 144 8.40 9.46 1.37
N ASP A 145 9.41 10.01 0.69
CA ASP A 145 9.59 9.88 -0.76
C ASP A 145 10.99 9.31 -1.03
N THR A 146 11.06 8.12 -1.61
CA THR A 146 12.36 7.47 -1.90
C THR A 146 13.18 8.23 -2.92
N ARG A 147 12.56 9.06 -3.77
CA ARG A 147 13.28 9.88 -4.77
C ARG A 147 14.05 10.99 -4.09
N GLU A 148 13.47 11.62 -3.07
CA GLU A 148 14.14 12.63 -2.25
C GLU A 148 15.31 12.01 -1.47
N ILE A 149 15.11 10.81 -0.92
CA ILE A 149 16.17 10.09 -0.21
C ILE A 149 17.31 9.74 -1.16
N LYS A 150 17.02 9.22 -2.36
CA LYS A 150 18.01 8.92 -3.40
C LYS A 150 18.80 10.18 -3.82
N GLN A 151 18.15 11.34 -3.92
CA GLN A 151 18.81 12.61 -4.23
C GLN A 151 19.82 13.02 -3.14
N ILE A 152 19.51 12.75 -1.87
CA ILE A 152 20.39 13.06 -0.74
C ILE A 152 21.58 12.09 -0.66
N LEU A 153 21.32 10.79 -0.83
CA LEU A 153 22.34 9.75 -0.74
C LEU A 153 23.27 9.70 -1.97
N GLY A 154 22.76 10.13 -3.13
CA GLY A 154 23.42 9.97 -4.43
C GLY A 154 23.07 8.64 -5.12
N GLU A 155 23.12 8.63 -6.45
CA GLU A 155 22.64 7.51 -7.28
C GLU A 155 23.38 6.18 -7.08
N GLU A 156 24.60 6.22 -6.54
CA GLU A 156 25.45 5.04 -6.30
C GLU A 156 25.03 4.24 -5.05
N ILE A 157 24.27 4.86 -4.13
CA ILE A 157 23.90 4.24 -2.86
C ILE A 157 22.53 3.57 -2.99
N SER A 158 22.53 2.24 -2.93
CA SER A 158 21.29 1.46 -2.94
C SER A 158 20.53 1.57 -1.62
N LEU A 159 19.22 1.82 -1.71
CA LEU A 159 18.29 1.76 -0.58
C LEU A 159 18.17 0.35 0.04
N GLY A 160 18.62 -0.68 -0.67
CA GLY A 160 18.69 -2.06 -0.16
C GLY A 160 19.97 -2.38 0.62
N SER A 161 20.91 -1.44 0.74
CA SER A 161 22.15 -1.66 1.50
C SER A 161 21.85 -1.77 3.02
N PRO A 162 22.55 -2.64 3.78
CA PRO A 162 22.21 -2.89 5.19
C PRO A 162 22.16 -1.63 6.07
N GLU A 163 23.09 -0.70 5.87
CA GLU A 163 23.16 0.56 6.62
C GLU A 163 21.95 1.46 6.35
N ILE A 164 21.56 1.59 5.08
CA ILE A 164 20.41 2.40 4.69
C ILE A 164 19.10 1.74 5.11
N VAL A 165 19.00 0.41 5.05
CA VAL A 165 17.82 -0.34 5.54
C VAL A 165 17.64 -0.14 7.05
N LEU A 166 18.72 -0.19 7.83
CA LEU A 166 18.66 0.08 9.28
C LEU A 166 18.21 1.52 9.56
N TRP A 167 18.78 2.49 8.83
CA TRP A 167 18.38 3.90 8.97
C TRP A 167 16.91 4.14 8.57
N LEU A 168 16.47 3.60 7.43
CA LEU A 168 15.08 3.71 6.96
C LEU A 168 14.09 3.13 7.97
N ARG A 169 14.44 1.99 8.58
CA ARG A 169 13.60 1.38 9.62
C ARG A 169 13.35 2.36 10.77
N GLU A 170 14.41 2.92 11.34
CA GLU A 170 14.29 3.84 12.47
C GLU A 170 13.57 5.12 12.06
N TYR A 171 13.91 5.69 10.89
CA TYR A 171 13.26 6.88 10.34
C TYR A 171 11.74 6.73 10.21
N ILE A 172 11.28 5.61 9.64
CA ILE A 172 9.83 5.34 9.47
C ILE A 172 9.19 5.07 10.84
N LYS A 173 9.82 4.30 11.72
CA LYS A 173 9.27 4.00 13.05
C LYS A 173 9.12 5.24 13.91
N GLU A 174 10.11 6.12 13.91
CA GLU A 174 10.05 7.39 14.64
C GLU A 174 8.95 8.29 14.07
N GLY A 175 8.90 8.48 12.74
CA GLY A 175 7.86 9.29 12.10
C GLY A 175 6.43 8.80 12.36
N LEU A 176 6.21 7.49 12.29
CA LEU A 176 4.91 6.88 12.61
C LEU A 176 4.53 7.01 14.10
N LYS A 177 5.52 6.94 14.98
CA LYS A 177 5.31 7.15 16.42
C LYS A 177 4.89 8.59 16.71
N GLU A 178 5.51 9.58 16.07
CA GLU A 178 5.21 11.01 16.28
C GLU A 178 3.77 11.40 15.91
N ILE A 179 3.22 10.81 14.84
CA ILE A 179 1.84 11.06 14.42
C ILE A 179 0.80 10.31 15.24
N SER A 180 1.19 9.22 15.90
CA SER A 180 0.31 8.39 16.73
C SER A 180 0.16 8.89 18.18
N LEU A 181 0.97 9.87 18.60
CA LEU A 181 0.94 10.53 19.91
C LEU A 181 -0.13 11.63 19.98
#